data_AF-A0AA88VX77-F1
#
_entry.id   AF-A0AA88VX77-F1
#
_cell.length_a   1.000
_cell.length_b   1.000
_cell.length_c   1.000
_cell.angle_alpha   90.00
_cell.angle_beta   90.00
_cell.angle_gamma   90.00
#
_symmetry.space_group_name_H-M   'P 1'
#
loop_
_entity.id
_entity.type
_entity.pdbx_description
1 polymer ?
#
loop_
_entity_poly.entity_id
_entity_poly.type
_entity_poly.pdbx_seq_one_letter_code
_entity_poly.pdbx_strand_id
1 'polypeptide(L)'
;METHDGSSKDDQSCHKHKSLGRNYRGLCARVKEKRYRYLMPTNLIEKVLSLSEELGPVSGYLYGPSSVGQFSVKEISHVVLPPLQIAANHGRFPLAIPKNKILHHLEPLGWLYTMHNRFQGLSNQRWEKERSIVVQCNIFAMTWSITAYKLTLRGYEWEHDKKVTEKASPNVFYPWKYEVVRMEQHDNLPGFLMVPDISMKVKHRPNMEYQMKQVTPLEYSSEDYVATREWLRNTD
;
A
#
# COMPACT_ATOMS: atom_id res chain seq x y z
N MET A 1 44.00 -3.99 31.38
CA MET A 1 43.82 -4.01 29.92
C MET A 1 42.42 -4.54 29.67
N GLU A 2 41.43 -3.68 29.93
CA GLU A 2 40.02 -4.01 29.82
C GLU A 2 39.54 -3.57 28.45
N THR A 3 39.07 -4.52 27.65
CA THR A 3 38.48 -4.30 26.35
C THR A 3 37.05 -3.78 26.54
N HIS A 4 36.82 -2.51 26.20
CA HIS A 4 35.49 -1.95 26.01
C HIS A 4 34.83 -2.60 24.80
N ASP A 5 33.85 -3.46 25.06
CA ASP A 5 32.94 -4.01 24.06
C ASP A 5 31.85 -2.97 23.77
N GLY A 6 32.01 -2.25 22.66
CA GLY A 6 31.07 -1.24 22.19
C GLY A 6 29.89 -1.91 21.50
N SER A 7 28.83 -2.21 22.25
CA SER A 7 27.57 -2.64 21.65
C SER A 7 26.94 -1.48 20.89
N SER A 8 26.82 -1.66 19.57
CA SER A 8 26.06 -0.80 18.66
C SER A 8 24.60 -0.76 19.11
N LYS A 9 24.18 0.34 19.73
CA LYS A 9 22.77 0.69 19.88
C LYS A 9 22.23 1.09 18.50
N ASP A 10 21.83 0.09 17.71
CA ASP A 10 21.00 0.31 16.54
C ASP A 10 19.58 0.65 17.01
N ASP A 11 19.35 1.95 17.26
CA ASP A 11 18.06 2.51 17.66
C ASP A 11 16.98 2.23 16.60
N GLN A 12 16.13 1.23 16.88
CA GLN A 12 14.81 1.07 16.27
C GLN A 12 13.97 2.30 16.64
N SER A 13 13.60 3.17 15.68
CA SER A 13 12.65 4.25 15.99
C SER A 13 11.27 3.61 16.24
N CYS A 14 10.93 3.51 17.52
CA CYS A 14 9.68 2.95 18.00
C CYS A 14 8.70 4.10 18.17
N HIS A 15 7.87 4.36 17.16
CA HIS A 15 6.81 5.34 17.29
C HIS A 15 5.62 4.70 18.02
N LYS A 16 5.31 5.23 19.22
CA LYS A 16 4.09 4.87 19.94
C LYS A 16 2.93 5.61 19.31
N HIS A 17 1.90 4.85 18.96
CA HIS A 17 0.77 5.38 18.22
C HIS A 17 -0.53 5.10 18.97
N LYS A 18 -1.40 6.12 19.10
CA LYS A 18 -2.70 6.04 19.78
C LYS A 18 -3.82 6.07 18.74
N SER A 19 -3.92 5.05 17.89
CA SER A 19 -5.16 4.84 17.12
C SER A 19 -6.12 4.01 17.97
N LEU A 20 -7.39 4.42 18.05
CA LEU A 20 -8.48 3.64 18.67
C LEU A 20 -8.35 3.35 20.18
N GLY A 21 -7.65 4.20 20.94
CA GLY A 21 -7.52 4.04 22.39
C GLY A 21 -6.56 2.93 22.83
N ARG A 22 -5.80 2.34 21.92
CA ARG A 22 -4.74 1.35 22.22
C ARG A 22 -3.37 1.90 21.86
N ASN A 23 -2.35 1.49 22.60
CA ASN A 23 -0.96 1.87 22.34
C ASN A 23 -0.35 0.89 21.33
N TYR A 24 -0.35 1.25 20.04
CA TYR A 24 0.39 0.50 19.03
C TYR A 24 1.87 0.91 19.04
N ARG A 25 2.76 -0.04 18.76
CA ARG A 25 4.17 0.24 18.44
C ARG A 25 4.38 0.01 16.96
N GLY A 26 4.83 1.05 16.25
CA GLY A 26 5.19 0.99 14.83
C GLY A 26 6.65 0.61 14.62
N LEU A 27 6.89 -0.28 13.66
CA LEU A 27 8.22 -0.64 13.18
C LEU A 27 8.31 -0.39 11.67
N CYS A 28 9.20 0.52 11.26
CA CYS A 28 9.58 0.68 9.86
C CYS A 28 10.92 -0.02 9.62
N ALA A 29 10.99 -0.90 8.61
CA ALA A 29 12.25 -1.54 8.25
C ALA A 29 13.26 -0.50 7.74
N ARG A 30 14.34 -0.28 8.50
CA ARG A 30 15.45 0.59 8.08
C ARG A 30 16.42 -0.20 7.21
N VAL A 31 16.72 0.31 6.02
CA VAL A 31 17.68 -0.28 5.08
C VAL A 31 18.81 0.72 4.83
N LYS A 32 20.04 0.21 4.61
CA LYS A 32 21.17 1.03 4.15
C LYS A 32 20.85 1.70 2.81
N GLU A 33 21.51 2.81 2.54
CA GLU A 33 21.21 3.79 1.48
C GLU A 33 20.80 3.15 0.14
N LYS A 34 19.60 3.51 -0.33
CA LYS A 34 19.08 3.18 -1.66
C LYS A 34 18.68 4.45 -2.39
N ARG A 35 18.54 4.35 -3.72
CA ARG A 35 18.27 5.46 -4.65
C ARG A 35 17.07 6.32 -4.29
N TYR A 36 16.02 5.72 -3.70
CA TYR A 36 14.79 6.42 -3.32
C TYR A 36 14.46 6.21 -1.83
N ARG A 37 13.97 7.27 -1.19
CA ARG A 37 13.35 7.28 0.14
C ARG A 37 11.87 7.60 0.00
N TYR A 38 11.01 6.77 0.58
CA TYR A 38 9.56 6.95 0.52
C TYR A 38 9.06 7.54 1.83
N LEU A 39 8.27 8.61 1.78
CA LEU A 39 7.64 9.24 2.94
C LEU A 39 6.14 8.96 2.88
N MET A 40 5.57 8.41 3.94
CA MET A 40 4.13 8.15 4.03
C MET A 40 3.51 8.92 5.20
N PRO A 41 2.45 9.71 4.95
CA PRO A 41 1.66 10.37 5.97
C PRO A 41 1.17 9.39 7.03
N THR A 42 1.36 9.78 8.30
CA THR A 42 0.91 9.02 9.46
C THR A 42 -0.60 8.74 9.40
N ASN A 43 -1.40 9.74 9.04
CA ASN A 43 -2.85 9.62 8.94
C ASN A 43 -3.32 8.54 7.94
N LEU A 44 -2.56 8.29 6.87
CA LEU A 44 -2.86 7.22 5.92
C LEU A 44 -2.52 5.85 6.49
N ILE A 45 -1.37 5.73 7.16
CA ILE A 45 -0.96 4.50 7.84
C ILE A 45 -2.00 4.10 8.88
N GLU A 46 -2.35 5.04 9.77
CA GLU A 46 -3.34 4.85 10.82
C GLU A 46 -4.67 4.36 10.27
N LYS A 47 -5.19 5.05 9.23
CA LYS A 47 -6.48 4.69 8.68
C LYS A 47 -6.47 3.31 8.04
N VAL A 48 -5.44 2.98 7.27
CA VAL A 48 -5.32 1.67 6.62
C VAL A 48 -5.25 0.54 7.64
N LEU A 49 -4.51 0.74 8.74
CA LEU A 49 -4.40 -0.22 9.82
C LEU A 49 -5.73 -0.37 10.59
N SER A 50 -6.41 0.73 10.91
CA SER A 50 -7.73 0.73 11.56
C SER A 50 -8.78 -0.01 10.73
N LEU A 51 -8.89 0.32 9.44
CA LEU A 51 -9.79 -0.40 8.53
C LEU A 51 -9.45 -1.89 8.46
N SER A 52 -8.16 -2.24 8.50
CA SER A 52 -7.75 -3.63 8.40
C SER A 52 -8.03 -4.45 9.65
N GLU A 53 -7.92 -3.83 10.82
CA GLU A 53 -8.23 -4.48 12.09
C GLU A 53 -9.72 -4.74 12.21
N GLU A 54 -10.55 -3.77 11.82
CA GLU A 54 -12.01 -3.87 11.97
C GLU A 54 -12.65 -4.76 10.91
N LEU A 55 -12.13 -4.75 9.67
CA LEU A 55 -12.86 -5.27 8.51
C LEU A 55 -12.07 -6.35 7.73
N GLY A 56 -10.83 -6.65 8.11
CA GLY A 56 -9.98 -7.65 7.44
C GLY A 56 -9.06 -7.05 6.36
N PRO A 57 -8.61 -7.82 5.35
CA PRO A 57 -7.57 -7.34 4.41
C PRO A 57 -7.95 -6.03 3.69
N VAL A 58 -7.05 -5.04 3.76
CA VAL A 58 -7.13 -3.78 3.03
C VAL A 58 -6.02 -3.78 1.98
N SER A 59 -6.29 -3.23 0.81
CA SER A 59 -5.28 -2.99 -0.21
C SER A 59 -5.61 -1.73 -0.99
N GLY A 60 -4.59 -0.98 -1.41
CA GLY A 60 -4.81 0.24 -2.19
C GLY A 60 -3.60 0.64 -3.03
N TYR A 61 -3.83 1.45 -4.05
CA TYR A 61 -2.76 2.04 -4.86
C TYR A 61 -2.21 3.30 -4.20
N LEU A 62 -0.91 3.52 -4.34
CA LEU A 62 -0.14 4.63 -3.80
C LEU A 62 0.14 5.63 -4.92
N TYR A 63 -0.14 6.89 -4.65
CA TYR A 63 0.16 7.99 -5.55
C TYR A 63 0.81 9.14 -4.79
N GLY A 64 1.66 9.88 -5.50
CA GLY A 64 2.43 10.99 -4.97
C GLY A 64 2.57 12.13 -5.96
N PRO A 65 2.84 13.37 -5.50
CA PRO A 65 3.28 14.42 -6.40
C PRO A 65 4.60 14.02 -7.06
N SER A 66 4.77 14.39 -8.33
CA SER A 66 6.09 14.29 -8.95
C SER A 66 7.04 15.28 -8.28
N SER A 67 8.12 14.78 -7.68
CA SER A 67 9.07 15.60 -6.93
C SER A 67 9.64 16.74 -7.79
N VAL A 68 9.46 17.98 -7.36
CA VAL A 68 10.12 19.16 -7.95
C VAL A 68 11.41 19.39 -7.17
N GLY A 69 12.55 18.95 -7.70
CA GLY A 69 13.89 19.22 -7.14
C GLY A 69 14.56 18.03 -6.46
N GLN A 70 13.94 17.38 -5.48
CA GLN A 70 14.51 16.19 -4.82
C GLN A 70 14.00 14.89 -5.43
N PHE A 71 14.59 14.47 -6.55
CA PHE A 71 14.18 13.25 -7.24
C PHE A 71 14.31 11.97 -6.40
N SER A 72 15.21 11.96 -5.40
CA SER A 72 15.45 10.81 -4.52
C SER A 72 14.42 10.64 -3.40
N VAL A 73 13.56 11.63 -3.14
CA VAL A 73 12.48 11.54 -2.13
C VAL A 73 11.13 11.43 -2.84
N LYS A 74 10.35 10.43 -2.43
CA LYS A 74 9.03 10.12 -2.97
C LYS A 74 7.99 10.22 -1.86
N GLU A 75 7.18 11.27 -1.92
CA GLU A 75 6.10 11.50 -0.97
C GLU A 75 4.84 10.79 -1.44
N ILE A 76 4.31 9.90 -0.62
CA ILE A 76 2.98 9.32 -0.83
C ILE A 76 1.97 10.34 -0.29
N SER A 77 1.05 10.81 -1.13
CA SER A 77 0.00 11.73 -0.70
C SER A 77 -1.39 11.11 -0.76
N HIS A 78 -1.58 10.09 -1.61
CA HIS A 78 -2.88 9.47 -1.82
C HIS A 78 -2.81 7.95 -1.72
N VAL A 79 -3.77 7.37 -1.00
CA VAL A 79 -4.09 5.95 -1.07
C VAL A 79 -5.44 5.79 -1.77
N VAL A 80 -5.41 5.20 -2.95
CA VAL A 80 -6.61 4.86 -3.72
C VAL A 80 -7.09 3.49 -3.24
N LEU A 81 -8.26 3.45 -2.62
CA LEU A 81 -8.94 2.21 -2.25
C LEU A 81 -9.90 1.88 -3.38
N PRO A 82 -9.53 1.06 -4.37
CA PRO A 82 -10.47 0.70 -5.41
C PRO A 82 -11.58 -0.20 -4.85
N PRO A 83 -12.68 -0.38 -5.60
CA PRO A 83 -13.65 -1.42 -5.33
C PRO A 83 -12.91 -2.77 -5.24
N LEU A 84 -12.93 -3.42 -4.07
CA LEU A 84 -12.18 -4.65 -3.83
C LEU A 84 -13.11 -5.87 -3.93
N GLN A 85 -12.89 -6.74 -4.93
CA GLN A 85 -13.51 -8.06 -4.92
C GLN A 85 -12.63 -8.99 -4.08
N ILE A 86 -13.06 -9.28 -2.86
CA ILE A 86 -12.40 -10.27 -2.02
C ILE A 86 -12.97 -11.63 -2.39
N ALA A 87 -12.19 -12.42 -3.14
CA ALA A 87 -12.42 -13.85 -3.20
C ALA A 87 -11.90 -14.47 -1.89
N ALA A 88 -12.45 -15.63 -1.50
CA ALA A 88 -12.23 -16.28 -0.20
C ALA A 88 -10.77 -16.27 0.30
N ASN A 89 -9.78 -16.29 -0.61
CA ASN A 89 -8.36 -16.41 -0.28
C ASN A 89 -7.46 -15.34 -0.97
N HIS A 90 -8.02 -14.36 -1.69
CA HIS A 90 -7.24 -13.30 -2.36
C HIS A 90 -8.11 -12.09 -2.74
N GLY A 91 -7.60 -10.88 -2.53
CA GLY A 91 -8.19 -9.66 -3.07
C GLY A 91 -7.82 -9.50 -4.54
N ARG A 92 -8.81 -9.29 -5.42
CA ARG A 92 -8.59 -8.86 -6.81
C ARG A 92 -8.94 -7.38 -6.91
N PHE A 93 -7.99 -6.60 -7.43
CA PHE A 93 -8.29 -5.25 -7.87
C PHE A 93 -8.88 -5.26 -9.28
N PRO A 94 -9.77 -4.30 -9.62
CA PRO A 94 -10.08 -4.03 -11.01
C PRO A 94 -8.78 -3.71 -11.77
N LEU A 95 -8.61 -4.32 -12.94
CA LEU A 95 -7.46 -4.06 -13.82
C LEU A 95 -7.46 -2.61 -14.34
N ALA A 96 -8.65 -1.99 -14.39
CA ALA A 96 -8.82 -0.60 -14.77
C ALA A 96 -8.39 0.32 -13.63
N ILE A 97 -7.30 1.05 -13.84
CA ILE A 97 -6.90 2.14 -12.96
C ILE A 97 -7.99 3.23 -13.03
N PRO A 98 -8.50 3.72 -11.88
CA PRO A 98 -9.55 4.73 -11.88
C PRO A 98 -9.12 6.00 -12.61
N LYS A 99 -10.00 6.53 -13.45
CA LYS A 99 -9.80 7.83 -14.12
C LYS A 99 -10.26 8.94 -13.18
N ASN A 100 -9.34 9.78 -12.73
CA ASN A 100 -9.66 10.97 -11.95
C ASN A 100 -8.70 12.11 -12.34
N LYS A 101 -9.21 13.34 -12.50
CA LYS A 101 -8.40 14.54 -12.83
C LYS A 101 -7.24 14.75 -11.86
N ILE A 102 -7.42 14.43 -10.57
CA ILE A 102 -6.38 14.53 -9.53
C ILE A 102 -5.29 13.51 -9.79
N LEU A 103 -5.65 12.26 -10.09
CA LEU A 103 -4.70 11.18 -10.40
C LEU A 103 -3.83 11.48 -11.62
N HIS A 104 -4.30 12.28 -12.57
CA HIS A 104 -3.52 12.65 -13.76
C HIS A 104 -2.29 13.51 -13.43
N HIS A 105 -2.31 14.22 -12.30
CA HIS A 105 -1.20 15.08 -11.86
C HIS A 105 -0.29 14.38 -10.84
N LEU A 106 -0.58 13.12 -10.50
CA LEU A 106 0.18 12.33 -9.54
C LEU A 106 0.92 11.20 -10.25
N GLU A 107 2.11 10.87 -9.77
CA GLU A 107 2.83 9.68 -10.24
C GLU A 107 2.37 8.45 -9.45
N PRO A 108 2.15 7.29 -10.11
CA PRO A 108 1.90 6.03 -9.43
C PRO A 108 3.19 5.57 -8.74
N LEU A 109 3.12 5.35 -7.43
CA LEU A 109 4.28 5.00 -6.61
C LEU A 109 4.28 3.55 -6.14
N GLY A 110 3.17 2.82 -6.23
CA GLY A 110 3.12 1.55 -5.54
C GLY A 110 1.72 1.08 -5.20
N TRP A 111 1.61 -0.06 -4.54
CA TRP A 111 0.41 -0.44 -3.80
C TRP A 111 0.78 -0.88 -2.39
N LEU A 112 -0.23 -0.94 -1.53
CA LEU A 112 -0.11 -1.46 -0.18
C LEU A 112 -1.09 -2.60 0.08
N TYR A 113 -0.80 -3.45 1.08
CA TYR A 113 -1.72 -4.44 1.62
C TYR A 113 -1.44 -4.76 3.11
N THR A 114 -2.45 -5.21 3.87
CA THR A 114 -2.38 -5.33 5.34
C THR A 114 -2.39 -6.75 5.95
N MET A 115 -2.57 -7.82 5.16
CA MET A 115 -2.71 -9.21 5.64
C MET A 115 -2.08 -10.22 4.66
N HIS A 116 -2.00 -11.51 5.03
CA HIS A 116 -1.37 -12.60 4.25
C HIS A 116 -1.86 -12.79 2.80
N ASN A 117 -2.91 -12.08 2.38
CA ASN A 117 -3.32 -12.00 0.99
C ASN A 117 -2.27 -11.22 0.19
N ARG A 118 -1.29 -11.95 -0.33
CA ARG A 118 -0.33 -11.38 -1.27
C ARG A 118 -1.01 -11.17 -2.61
N PHE A 119 -1.02 -9.90 -3.00
CA PHE A 119 -1.53 -9.44 -4.26
C PHE A 119 -0.81 -10.12 -5.44
N GLN A 120 -1.58 -10.63 -6.39
CA GLN A 120 -1.09 -11.07 -7.71
C GLN A 120 -1.38 -9.96 -8.71
N GLY A 121 -0.34 -9.33 -9.26
CA GLY A 121 -0.54 -8.31 -10.30
C GLY A 121 0.53 -7.23 -10.37
N LEU A 122 1.82 -7.60 -10.29
CA LEU A 122 2.92 -6.63 -10.42
C LEU A 122 3.04 -6.00 -11.82
N SER A 123 2.29 -6.49 -12.80
CA SER A 123 2.42 -6.08 -14.20
C SER A 123 1.26 -5.21 -14.67
N ASN A 124 1.02 -4.10 -13.97
CA ASN A 124 0.33 -2.97 -14.59
C ASN A 124 1.34 -2.23 -15.46
N GLN A 125 1.18 -2.31 -16.80
CA GLN A 125 2.07 -1.71 -17.81
C GLN A 125 2.29 -0.19 -17.64
N ARG A 126 1.50 0.48 -16.80
CA ARG A 126 1.55 1.94 -16.57
C ARG A 126 2.54 2.39 -15.49
N TRP A 127 3.17 1.46 -14.78
CA TRP A 127 3.91 1.76 -13.56
C TRP A 127 5.42 1.84 -13.84
N GLU A 128 6.06 2.92 -13.39
CA GLU A 128 7.50 3.08 -13.58
C GLU A 128 8.25 2.09 -12.67
N LYS A 129 8.89 1.10 -13.30
CA LYS A 129 9.50 -0.05 -12.62
C LYS A 129 10.50 0.35 -11.54
N GLU A 130 11.22 1.45 -11.72
CA GLU A 130 12.26 1.85 -10.80
C GLU A 130 11.77 2.57 -9.53
N ARG A 131 10.57 3.15 -9.57
CA ARG A 131 9.97 3.96 -8.51
C ARG A 131 8.79 3.30 -7.83
N SER A 132 8.24 2.25 -8.45
CA SER A 132 7.09 1.54 -7.92
C SER A 132 7.49 0.61 -6.77
N ILE A 133 6.74 0.69 -5.67
CA ILE A 133 6.95 -0.13 -4.47
C ILE A 133 5.71 -0.94 -4.09
N VAL A 134 5.95 -1.99 -3.32
CA VAL A 134 4.94 -2.79 -2.66
C VAL A 134 5.11 -2.59 -1.17
N VAL A 135 4.09 -2.04 -0.52
CA VAL A 135 4.09 -1.80 0.91
C VAL A 135 3.29 -2.91 1.59
N GLN A 136 3.97 -3.70 2.41
CA GLN A 136 3.32 -4.67 3.27
C GLN A 136 3.17 -4.07 4.66
N CYS A 137 1.93 -3.94 5.11
CA CYS A 137 1.59 -3.65 6.48
C CYS A 137 1.24 -4.97 7.17
N ASN A 138 1.80 -5.25 8.34
CA ASN A 138 1.46 -6.41 9.14
C ASN A 138 0.93 -5.94 10.48
N ILE A 139 -0.12 -6.60 10.98
CA ILE A 139 -0.65 -6.38 12.32
C ILE A 139 -0.49 -7.69 13.09
N PHE A 140 0.17 -7.63 14.24
CA PHE A 140 0.38 -8.79 15.10
C PHE A 140 0.37 -8.38 16.56
N ALA A 141 -0.52 -8.96 17.36
CA ALA A 141 -0.57 -8.79 18.82
C ALA A 141 -0.38 -7.32 19.30
N MET A 142 -1.21 -6.40 18.80
CA MET A 142 -1.16 -4.95 19.11
C MET A 142 0.11 -4.21 18.64
N THR A 143 0.93 -4.84 17.83
CA THR A 143 2.04 -4.22 17.10
C THR A 143 1.74 -4.20 15.62
N TRP A 144 2.33 -3.25 14.91
CA TRP A 144 2.30 -3.24 13.46
C TRP A 144 3.69 -3.01 12.89
N SER A 145 3.95 -3.58 11.73
CA SER A 145 5.16 -3.32 10.96
C SER A 145 4.82 -2.95 9.53
N ILE A 146 5.60 -2.04 8.96
CA ILE A 146 5.49 -1.66 7.55
C ILE A 146 6.83 -1.94 6.89
N THR A 147 6.75 -2.64 5.76
CA THR A 147 7.92 -2.94 4.93
C THR A 147 7.62 -2.60 3.49
N ALA A 148 8.44 -1.75 2.89
CA ALA A 148 8.37 -1.42 1.48
C ALA A 148 9.36 -2.27 0.69
N TYR A 149 8.91 -2.80 -0.44
CA TYR A 149 9.68 -3.61 -1.35
C TYR A 149 9.66 -3.01 -2.74
N LYS A 150 10.78 -3.05 -3.45
CA LYS A 150 10.87 -2.77 -4.88
C LYS A 150 11.08 -4.09 -5.62
N LEU A 151 10.44 -4.25 -6.78
CA LEU A 151 10.68 -5.41 -7.63
C LEU A 151 12.04 -5.28 -8.31
N THR A 152 12.86 -6.32 -8.24
CA THR A 152 14.12 -6.39 -8.99
C THR A 152 13.84 -6.56 -10.48
N LEU A 153 14.79 -6.19 -11.36
CA LEU A 153 14.64 -6.41 -12.79
C LEU A 153 14.33 -7.89 -13.12
N ARG A 154 15.05 -8.80 -12.48
CA ARG A 154 14.84 -10.25 -12.59
C ARG A 154 13.47 -10.68 -12.05
N GLY A 155 13.00 -10.07 -10.97
CA GLY A 155 11.64 -10.29 -10.46
C GLY A 155 10.57 -9.84 -11.45
N TYR A 156 10.79 -8.71 -12.12
CA TYR A 156 9.90 -8.19 -13.15
C TYR A 156 9.79 -9.13 -14.35
N GLU A 157 10.92 -9.58 -14.89
CA GLU A 157 10.96 -10.52 -16.01
C GLU A 157 10.22 -11.81 -15.67
N TRP A 158 10.43 -12.35 -14.47
CA TRP A 158 9.73 -13.54 -14.01
C TRP A 158 8.22 -13.36 -13.87
N GLU A 159 7.76 -12.22 -13.35
CA GLU A 159 6.31 -11.91 -13.24
C GLU A 159 5.66 -11.69 -14.62
N HIS A 160 6.43 -11.20 -15.60
CA HIS A 160 5.96 -11.04 -16.97
C HIS A 160 5.81 -12.40 -17.67
N ASP A 161 6.80 -13.27 -17.56
CA ASP A 161 6.80 -14.61 -18.18
C ASP A 161 5.79 -15.55 -17.53
N LYS A 162 5.42 -15.29 -16.27
CA LYS A 162 4.36 -16.01 -15.56
C LYS A 162 2.98 -15.90 -16.19
N LYS A 163 2.67 -14.82 -16.91
CA LYS A 163 1.42 -14.72 -17.69
C LYS A 163 1.33 -15.78 -18.80
N VAL A 164 2.46 -16.43 -19.13
CA VAL A 164 2.57 -17.48 -20.15
C VAL A 164 2.57 -18.90 -19.55
N THR A 165 2.85 -19.07 -18.25
CA THR A 165 3.01 -20.42 -17.66
C THR A 165 2.43 -20.52 -16.24
N GLU A 166 1.27 -21.18 -16.09
CA GLU A 166 0.49 -21.38 -14.85
C GLU A 166 1.16 -22.20 -13.72
N LYS A 167 2.50 -22.31 -13.66
CA LYS A 167 3.17 -23.35 -12.86
C LYS A 167 3.86 -22.93 -11.55
N ALA A 168 3.66 -21.72 -11.04
CA ALA A 168 4.26 -21.34 -9.74
C ALA A 168 3.20 -21.01 -8.69
N SER A 169 3.20 -21.80 -7.61
CA SER A 169 2.33 -21.67 -6.45
C SER A 169 2.25 -20.21 -6.00
N PRO A 170 1.05 -19.61 -5.91
CA PRO A 170 0.88 -18.19 -5.65
C PRO A 170 1.38 -17.74 -4.27
N ASN A 171 1.71 -18.68 -3.39
CA ASN A 171 1.97 -18.46 -1.97
C ASN A 171 3.45 -18.58 -1.57
N VAL A 172 4.42 -18.43 -2.48
CA VAL A 172 5.86 -18.49 -2.12
C VAL A 172 6.52 -17.12 -2.23
N PHE A 173 7.13 -16.63 -1.15
CA PHE A 173 7.98 -15.43 -1.19
C PHE A 173 9.31 -15.81 -1.82
N TYR A 174 9.76 -15.03 -2.79
CA TYR A 174 11.07 -15.21 -3.39
C TYR A 174 11.92 -14.00 -3.05
N PRO A 175 12.84 -14.09 -2.08
CA PRO A 175 13.67 -12.97 -1.64
C PRO A 175 14.43 -12.29 -2.79
N TRP A 176 14.81 -13.03 -3.82
CA TRP A 176 15.52 -12.50 -4.99
C TRP A 176 14.65 -11.62 -5.91
N LYS A 177 13.31 -11.69 -5.78
CA LYS A 177 12.40 -10.85 -6.58
C LYS A 177 12.25 -9.46 -6.01
N TYR A 178 12.43 -9.32 -4.70
CA TYR A 178 12.07 -8.12 -3.99
C TYR A 178 13.25 -7.59 -3.22
N GLU A 179 13.43 -6.30 -3.31
CA GLU A 179 14.44 -5.56 -2.58
C GLU A 179 13.76 -4.66 -1.57
N VAL A 180 14.09 -4.80 -0.28
CA VAL A 180 13.55 -3.89 0.74
C VAL A 180 14.07 -2.47 0.46
N VAL A 181 13.20 -1.47 0.52
CA VAL A 181 13.53 -0.06 0.33
C VAL A 181 13.23 0.75 1.59
N ARG A 182 13.89 1.91 1.70
CA ARG A 182 13.70 2.80 2.84
C ARG A 182 12.35 3.52 2.73
N MET A 183 11.52 3.33 3.73
CA MET A 183 10.24 4.02 3.90
C MET A 183 10.15 4.58 5.31
N GLU A 184 9.61 5.78 5.43
CA GLU A 184 9.49 6.50 6.69
C GLU A 184 8.07 7.03 6.85
N GLN A 185 7.61 6.99 8.10
CA GLN A 185 6.40 7.66 8.52
C GLN A 185 6.68 9.17 8.65
N HIS A 186 5.70 10.00 8.29
CA HIS A 186 5.83 11.45 8.36
C HIS A 186 4.55 12.10 8.88
N ASP A 187 4.62 12.81 10.01
CA ASP A 187 3.45 13.40 10.67
C ASP A 187 2.95 14.69 10.01
N ASN A 188 3.84 15.48 9.39
CA ASN A 188 3.49 16.80 8.84
C ASN A 188 3.05 16.78 7.37
N LEU A 189 2.96 15.60 6.73
CA LEU A 189 2.51 15.51 5.33
C LEU A 189 1.00 15.27 5.28
N PRO A 190 0.25 16.02 4.45
CA PRO A 190 -1.16 15.76 4.25
C PRO A 190 -1.35 14.49 3.40
N GLY A 191 -2.10 13.53 3.94
CA GLY A 191 -2.51 12.32 3.23
C GLY A 191 -4.02 12.27 2.98
N PHE A 192 -4.42 11.78 1.81
CA PHE A 192 -5.81 11.67 1.37
C PHE A 192 -6.17 10.26 0.91
N LEU A 193 -7.42 9.86 1.14
CA LEU A 193 -7.96 8.66 0.53
C LEU A 193 -8.69 9.03 -0.76
N MET A 194 -8.56 8.19 -1.78
CA MET A 194 -9.45 8.21 -2.93
C MET A 194 -10.28 6.95 -2.93
N VAL A 195 -11.60 7.13 -2.88
CA VAL A 195 -12.57 6.05 -2.73
C VAL A 195 -13.64 6.17 -3.81
N PRO A 196 -14.29 5.08 -4.21
CA PRO A 196 -15.37 5.11 -5.19
C PRO A 196 -16.51 6.01 -4.73
N ASP A 197 -17.10 6.73 -5.67
CA ASP A 197 -18.31 7.48 -5.37
C ASP A 197 -19.54 6.56 -5.39
N ILE A 198 -19.84 5.98 -4.23
CA ILE A 198 -20.99 5.08 -4.02
C ILE A 198 -22.35 5.77 -4.16
N SER A 199 -22.42 7.10 -4.24
CA SER A 199 -23.68 7.81 -4.51
C SER A 199 -24.22 7.48 -5.91
N MET A 200 -23.32 7.05 -6.81
CA MET A 200 -23.67 6.55 -8.12
C MET A 200 -24.24 5.13 -7.98
N LYS A 201 -25.58 5.00 -7.99
CA LYS A 201 -26.32 3.73 -7.96
C LYS A 201 -26.16 2.90 -9.25
N VAL A 202 -24.92 2.70 -9.72
CA VAL A 202 -24.64 1.95 -10.95
C VAL A 202 -24.16 0.55 -10.60
N LYS A 203 -24.73 -0.46 -11.28
CA LYS A 203 -24.26 -1.85 -11.17
C LYS A 203 -22.85 -1.96 -11.73
N HIS A 204 -21.89 -2.37 -10.90
CA HIS A 204 -20.49 -2.46 -11.32
C HIS A 204 -20.24 -3.64 -12.28
N ARG A 205 -19.30 -3.46 -13.21
CA ARG A 205 -18.74 -4.55 -14.05
C ARG A 205 -17.21 -4.50 -13.96
N PRO A 206 -16.48 -5.63 -14.09
CA PRO A 206 -15.02 -5.65 -13.97
C PRO A 206 -14.25 -4.66 -14.85
N ASN A 207 -14.82 -4.27 -16.00
CA ASN A 207 -14.24 -3.31 -16.95
C ASN A 207 -14.95 -1.94 -16.92
N MET A 208 -15.76 -1.67 -15.90
CA MET A 208 -16.52 -0.42 -15.81
C MET A 208 -15.62 0.71 -15.33
N GLU A 209 -15.79 1.89 -15.92
CA GLU A 209 -15.20 3.11 -15.39
C GLU A 209 -15.98 3.57 -14.16
N TYR A 210 -15.28 3.83 -13.06
CA TYR A 210 -15.86 4.34 -11.83
C TYR A 210 -15.24 5.69 -11.47
N GLN A 211 -16.08 6.60 -10.98
CA GLN A 211 -15.61 7.88 -10.47
C GLN A 211 -15.09 7.71 -9.04
N MET A 212 -14.06 8.48 -8.72
CA MET A 212 -13.45 8.49 -7.39
C MET A 212 -13.70 9.84 -6.74
N LYS A 213 -14.06 9.81 -5.45
CA LYS A 213 -14.07 10.98 -4.58
C LYS A 213 -12.84 10.98 -3.67
N GLN A 214 -12.28 12.16 -3.46
CA GLN A 214 -11.24 12.36 -2.45
C GLN A 214 -11.92 12.56 -1.09
N VAL A 215 -11.40 11.91 -0.06
CA VAL A 215 -11.87 12.06 1.33
C VAL A 215 -10.67 12.16 2.27
N THR A 216 -10.83 12.91 3.35
CA THR A 216 -9.82 12.95 4.42
C THR A 216 -9.85 11.61 5.15
N PRO A 217 -8.69 11.02 5.53
CA PRO A 217 -8.70 9.76 6.27
C PRO A 217 -9.60 9.85 7.51
N LEU A 218 -9.49 10.91 8.32
CA LEU A 218 -10.32 11.06 9.53
C LEU A 218 -11.84 10.93 9.25
N GLU A 219 -12.31 11.44 8.12
CA GLU A 219 -13.73 11.46 7.73
C GLU A 219 -14.23 10.12 7.19
N TYR A 220 -13.34 9.23 6.76
CA TYR A 220 -13.73 7.97 6.11
C TYR A 220 -14.02 6.87 7.14
N SER A 221 -15.28 6.54 7.34
CA SER A 221 -15.71 5.57 8.36
C SER A 221 -15.56 4.11 7.93
N SER A 222 -15.64 3.21 8.89
CA SER A 222 -15.70 1.76 8.65
C SER A 222 -16.96 1.38 7.87
N GLU A 223 -18.08 2.07 8.08
CA GLU A 223 -19.32 1.91 7.33
C GLU A 223 -19.14 2.31 5.86
N ASP A 224 -18.46 3.43 5.58
CA ASP A 224 -18.13 3.85 4.21
C ASP A 224 -17.27 2.79 3.49
N TYR A 225 -16.33 2.18 4.21
CA TYR A 225 -15.49 1.11 3.67
C TYR A 225 -16.28 -0.17 3.41
N VAL A 226 -17.20 -0.56 4.30
CA VAL A 226 -18.12 -1.68 4.07
C VAL A 226 -18.97 -1.42 2.83
N ALA A 227 -19.60 -0.25 2.73
CA ALA A 227 -20.43 0.13 1.58
C ALA A 227 -19.65 0.06 0.27
N THR A 228 -18.40 0.53 0.28
CA THR A 228 -17.49 0.44 -0.87
C THR A 228 -17.15 -1.00 -1.27
N ARG A 229 -16.98 -1.90 -0.30
CA ARG A 229 -16.70 -3.32 -0.54
C ARG A 229 -17.93 -4.09 -1.03
N GLU A 230 -19.08 -3.86 -0.42
CA GLU A 230 -20.32 -4.55 -0.75
C GLU A 230 -20.91 -4.12 -2.10
N TRP A 231 -20.59 -2.91 -2.56
CA TRP A 231 -20.97 -2.42 -3.89
C TRP A 231 -20.59 -3.38 -5.03
N LEU A 232 -19.51 -4.16 -4.86
CA LEU A 232 -19.10 -5.20 -5.81
C LEU A 232 -19.68 -6.60 -5.56
N ARG A 233 -20.28 -6.86 -4.39
CA ARG A 233 -20.82 -8.18 -4.07
C ARG A 233 -22.24 -8.35 -4.60
N ASN A 234 -23.00 -7.25 -4.68
CA ASN A 234 -24.39 -7.26 -5.13
C ASN A 234 -24.54 -7.20 -6.67
N THR A 235 -23.54 -7.68 -7.41
CA THR A 235 -23.50 -7.74 -8.88
C THR A 235 -23.71 -9.15 -9.41
N ASP A 236 -24.72 -9.84 -8.88
CA ASP A 236 -25.34 -11.00 -9.51
C ASP A 236 -26.53 -10.56 -10.39
#